data_AF-A0A9Y2JTC4-F1
#
_entry.id   AF-A0A9Y2JTC4-F1
#
_cell.length_a   1.000
_cell.length_b   1.000
_cell.length_c   1.000
_cell.angle_alpha   90.00
_cell.angle_beta   90.00
_cell.angle_gamma   90.00
#
_symmetry.space_group_name_H-M   'P 1'
#
loop_
_entity.id
_entity.type
_entity.pdbx_description
1 polymer ?
#
loop_
_entity_poly.entity_id
_entity_poly.type
_entity_poly.pdbx_seq_one_letter_code
_entity_poly.pdbx_strand_id
1 'polypeptide(L)'
;MTTEAPPRPQRAIVRLRPTARAREGLFALIVGGVLSALFNYPVLLHPKSLVTADLGDPLLQAWQLAWQHNFATGGGPLWTGNTLFPGPDSFAFSDSLLGYLPLTLFGDGQYAAVFRYNIVFLISFALAYAGAYLLVRQLGGTWQAAALAGVAFAWAPWRLTHISHLNILSSGGIALALFALARGHGYSLRHGRRPELARPWWAFVGWVVAAWQVTLGFAVGLPFIYLLGVVGLVILVTALRRWRSFGTRLAVLDGAGVVIFLVVTYLMTVPYRQVVTDYGFVRPWDEVKVFSPPADGLFTTLSSTWLWQGTPLDPNTGVLVDSNWLMQPGASEKVLFPGLALLVVALVGLFFSAWSVRVRAALGVGSVVVFVFAMGSQFFGGDYTYYILWRYLPGWDALRTPGRLMLWVLLLLILLAAGALTRAAEWLRTRNTSYGQGRFLQLLLVVPALFALVEGIPDVPHPTPPGIPPDLAKAFRDDPGPALILPMVQEPDRPFSEFVYQFWSVEGFPTLANGHNGLLPPQYLEINEAFKTFPDTHSVDVLRKYGIPRVLVLKVGAAGTPYEQALTRPLDGLPLTRTESTDLVTFTLR
;
A
#
# COMPACT_ATOMS: atom_id res chain seq x y z
N MET A 1 -51.87 43.74 34.59
CA MET A 1 -51.10 43.22 33.44
C MET A 1 -49.80 42.65 33.96
N THR A 2 -49.71 41.33 34.11
CA THR A 2 -48.46 40.59 34.29
C THR A 2 -48.57 39.34 33.43
N THR A 3 -48.08 39.46 32.20
CA THR A 3 -47.99 38.37 31.23
C THR A 3 -46.88 37.41 31.65
N GLU A 4 -47.26 36.25 32.17
CA GLU A 4 -46.33 35.14 32.38
C GLU A 4 -45.89 34.59 31.02
N ALA A 5 -44.60 34.71 30.71
CA ALA A 5 -44.02 34.17 29.49
C ALA A 5 -43.99 32.63 29.56
N PRO A 6 -44.31 31.91 28.47
CA PRO A 6 -44.27 30.45 28.47
C PRO A 6 -42.83 29.96 28.68
N PRO A 7 -42.63 28.81 29.35
CA PRO A 7 -41.29 28.28 29.61
C PRO A 7 -40.59 28.00 28.27
N ARG A 8 -39.40 28.61 28.10
CA ARG A 8 -38.55 28.34 26.94
C ARG A 8 -38.21 26.84 26.90
N PRO A 9 -38.31 26.17 25.73
CA PRO A 9 -37.90 24.79 25.62
C PRO A 9 -36.40 24.71 25.92
N GLN A 10 -36.05 24.04 27.01
CA GLN A 10 -34.67 23.65 27.26
C GLN A 10 -34.23 22.81 26.07
N ARG A 11 -33.41 23.39 25.18
CA ARG A 11 -32.68 22.63 24.17
C ARG A 11 -31.84 21.62 24.92
N ALA A 12 -32.35 20.39 25.02
CA ALA A 12 -31.58 19.26 25.49
C ALA A 12 -30.42 19.09 24.50
N ILE A 13 -29.27 19.65 24.83
CA ILE A 13 -27.99 19.23 24.25
C ILE A 13 -27.79 17.82 24.79
N VAL A 14 -28.44 16.85 24.15
CA VAL A 14 -28.15 15.45 24.34
C VAL A 14 -26.72 15.28 23.85
N ARG A 15 -25.76 15.33 24.77
CA ARG A 15 -24.40 14.87 24.50
C ARG A 15 -24.54 13.41 24.06
N LEU A 16 -24.52 13.17 22.75
CA LEU A 16 -24.58 11.85 22.13
C LEU A 16 -23.41 11.03 22.68
N ARG A 17 -23.62 10.31 23.78
CA ARG A 17 -22.62 9.40 24.32
C ARG A 17 -22.43 8.29 23.27
N PRO A 18 -21.19 8.06 22.79
CA PRO A 18 -20.97 7.02 21.78
C PRO A 18 -21.41 5.66 22.33
N THR A 19 -22.09 4.88 21.48
CA THR A 19 -22.52 3.51 21.82
C THR A 19 -21.33 2.65 22.21
N ALA A 20 -21.53 1.59 23.01
CA ALA A 20 -20.44 0.70 23.43
C ALA A 20 -19.59 0.17 22.24
N ARG A 21 -20.24 -0.15 21.11
CA ARG A 21 -19.55 -0.58 19.89
C ARG A 21 -18.74 0.54 19.21
N ALA A 22 -19.22 1.78 19.27
CA ALA A 22 -18.47 2.93 18.75
C ALA A 22 -17.24 3.22 19.63
N ARG A 23 -17.36 3.08 20.95
CA ARG A 23 -16.23 3.17 21.87
C ARG A 23 -15.20 2.07 21.63
N GLU A 24 -15.66 0.84 21.40
CA GLU A 24 -14.80 -0.30 21.06
C GLU A 24 -14.04 -0.06 19.75
N GLY A 25 -14.70 0.47 18.71
CA GLY A 25 -14.03 0.83 17.46
C GLY A 25 -13.01 1.96 17.61
N LEU A 26 -13.34 3.00 18.38
CA LEU A 26 -12.39 4.08 18.70
C LEU A 26 -11.20 3.55 19.49
N PHE A 27 -11.44 2.66 20.46
CA PHE A 27 -10.38 2.00 21.22
C PHE A 27 -9.46 1.17 20.31
N ALA A 28 -10.01 0.39 19.39
CA ALA A 28 -9.22 -0.37 18.42
C ALA A 28 -8.35 0.56 17.55
N LEU A 29 -8.87 1.70 17.10
CA LEU A 29 -8.09 2.68 16.35
C LEU A 29 -6.96 3.29 17.19
N ILE A 30 -7.22 3.64 18.45
CA ILE A 30 -6.20 4.17 19.36
C ILE A 30 -5.11 3.13 19.62
N VAL A 31 -5.49 1.88 19.91
CA VAL A 31 -4.53 0.79 20.12
C VAL A 31 -3.68 0.56 18.86
N GLY A 32 -4.30 0.51 17.68
CA GLY A 32 -3.57 0.41 16.41
C GLY A 32 -2.60 1.57 16.20
N GLY A 33 -3.00 2.79 16.53
CA GLY A 33 -2.15 3.98 16.46
C GLY A 33 -0.97 3.93 17.44
N VAL A 34 -1.21 3.52 18.69
CA VAL A 34 -0.16 3.36 19.71
C VAL A 34 0.83 2.27 19.32
N LEU A 35 0.35 1.11 18.83
CA LEU A 35 1.24 0.04 18.38
C LEU A 35 2.06 0.47 17.15
N SER A 36 1.43 1.14 16.18
CA SER A 36 2.13 1.70 15.02
C SER A 36 3.20 2.70 15.43
N ALA A 37 2.89 3.56 16.42
CA ALA A 37 3.81 4.50 17.00
C ALA A 37 5.01 3.81 17.69
N LEU A 38 4.75 2.78 18.49
CA LEU A 38 5.79 2.05 19.20
C LEU A 38 6.72 1.30 18.24
N PHE A 39 6.17 0.64 17.22
CA PHE A 39 6.95 -0.13 16.25
C PHE A 39 7.78 0.75 15.32
N ASN A 40 7.36 2.00 15.13
CA ASN A 40 8.03 2.97 14.25
C ASN A 40 8.47 4.21 15.05
N TYR A 41 8.88 4.01 16.30
CA TYR A 41 9.27 5.09 17.19
C TYR A 41 10.40 6.00 16.65
N PRO A 42 11.38 5.53 15.83
CA PRO A 42 12.43 6.42 15.32
C PRO A 42 11.83 7.51 14.42
N VAL A 43 10.85 7.15 13.60
CA VAL A 43 10.11 8.09 12.76
C VAL A 43 9.28 9.07 13.59
N LEU A 44 8.79 8.69 14.77
CA LEU A 44 8.10 9.64 15.64
C LEU A 44 9.04 10.65 16.30
N LEU A 45 10.25 10.22 16.66
CA LEU A 45 11.27 11.11 17.24
C LEU A 45 11.85 12.05 16.19
N HIS A 46 11.94 11.58 14.93
CA HIS A 46 12.53 12.31 13.81
C HIS A 46 11.59 12.36 12.58
N PRO A 47 10.39 12.94 12.72
CA PRO A 47 9.30 12.79 11.75
C PRO A 47 9.52 13.51 10.43
N LYS A 48 10.53 14.39 10.35
CA LYS A 48 10.87 15.16 9.16
C LYS A 48 12.17 14.70 8.49
N SER A 49 12.94 13.84 9.14
CA SER A 49 14.32 13.55 8.72
C SER A 49 14.62 12.07 8.57
N LEU A 50 13.75 11.15 9.04
CA LEU A 50 13.92 9.72 8.82
C LEU A 50 12.77 9.18 7.97
N VAL A 51 13.09 8.21 7.13
CA VAL A 51 12.12 7.32 6.48
C VAL A 51 12.37 5.88 6.93
N THR A 52 11.37 5.02 6.85
CA THR A 52 11.50 3.60 7.23
C THR A 52 11.94 2.74 6.04
N ALA A 53 12.77 1.73 6.31
CA ALA A 53 13.34 0.75 5.38
C ALA A 53 14.49 1.26 4.52
N ASP A 54 14.23 2.06 3.49
CA ASP A 54 15.22 2.44 2.47
C ASP A 54 14.91 3.82 1.85
N LEU A 55 15.75 4.25 0.90
CA LEU A 55 15.63 5.52 0.17
C LEU A 55 15.02 5.36 -1.24
N GLY A 56 14.47 4.19 -1.57
CA GLY A 56 13.81 3.92 -2.84
C GLY A 56 12.36 4.39 -2.84
N ASP A 57 11.44 3.43 -2.80
CA ASP A 57 9.99 3.68 -2.84
C ASP A 57 9.48 4.68 -1.78
N PRO A 58 10.03 4.74 -0.54
CA PRO A 58 9.65 5.76 0.43
C PRO A 58 9.85 7.19 -0.10
N LEU A 59 10.92 7.47 -0.84
CA LEU A 59 11.16 8.78 -1.44
C LEU A 59 10.24 9.06 -2.62
N LEU A 60 9.98 8.06 -3.47
CA LEU A 60 8.98 8.15 -4.53
C LEU A 60 7.61 8.50 -3.94
N GLN A 61 7.17 7.79 -2.90
CA GLN A 61 5.86 7.98 -2.29
C GLN A 61 5.77 9.29 -1.51
N ALA A 62 6.87 9.75 -0.90
CA ALA A 62 6.96 11.11 -0.35
C ALA A 62 6.79 12.18 -1.44
N TRP A 63 7.42 12.01 -2.61
CA TRP A 63 7.22 12.87 -3.77
C TRP A 63 5.77 12.82 -4.27
N GLN A 64 5.14 11.64 -4.33
CA GLN A 64 3.73 11.52 -4.78
C GLN A 64 2.77 12.31 -3.88
N LEU A 65 2.94 12.22 -2.57
CA LEU A 65 2.15 13.01 -1.61
C LEU A 65 2.44 14.51 -1.73
N ALA A 66 3.69 14.89 -2.03
CA ALA A 66 4.05 16.28 -2.27
C ALA A 66 3.47 16.82 -3.59
N TRP A 67 3.43 16.02 -4.64
CA TRP A 67 2.82 16.35 -5.93
C TRP A 67 1.30 16.57 -5.78
N GLN A 68 0.64 15.70 -5.02
CA GLN A 68 -0.77 15.87 -4.65
C GLN A 68 -1.02 17.19 -3.91
N HIS A 69 -0.15 17.56 -2.96
CA HIS A 69 -0.23 18.87 -2.29
C HIS A 69 -0.05 20.03 -3.27
N ASN A 70 0.95 19.94 -4.16
CA ASN A 70 1.21 20.95 -5.18
C ASN A 70 0.00 21.17 -6.08
N PHE A 71 -0.65 20.08 -6.53
CA PHE A 71 -1.89 20.16 -7.27
C PHE A 71 -3.02 20.82 -6.45
N ALA A 72 -3.17 20.45 -5.17
CA ALA A 72 -4.24 20.96 -4.33
C ALA A 72 -4.10 22.45 -3.97
N THR A 73 -2.87 22.96 -3.86
CA THR A 73 -2.59 24.35 -3.45
C THR A 73 -2.27 25.27 -4.62
N GLY A 74 -1.57 24.77 -5.65
CA GLY A 74 -1.14 25.52 -6.82
C GLY A 74 -1.95 25.27 -8.09
N GLY A 75 -2.73 24.20 -8.16
CA GLY A 75 -3.47 23.79 -9.36
C GLY A 75 -2.58 23.08 -10.40
N GLY A 76 -3.02 23.09 -11.66
CA GLY A 76 -2.31 22.43 -12.77
C GLY A 76 -2.78 21.00 -13.07
N PRO A 77 -2.13 20.29 -14.00
CA PRO A 77 -2.52 18.94 -14.40
C PRO A 77 -2.05 17.89 -13.38
N LEU A 78 -2.97 17.32 -12.59
CA LEU A 78 -2.64 16.29 -11.59
C LEU A 78 -1.88 15.08 -12.17
N TRP A 79 -2.24 14.63 -13.38
CA TRP A 79 -1.69 13.39 -13.93
C TRP A 79 -0.34 13.57 -14.61
N THR A 80 -0.02 14.78 -15.09
CA THR A 80 1.27 15.07 -15.72
C THR A 80 2.23 15.63 -14.67
N GLY A 81 3.03 14.73 -14.08
CA GLY A 81 4.03 15.08 -13.07
C GLY A 81 5.21 15.86 -13.64
N ASN A 82 6.05 16.40 -12.75
CA ASN A 82 7.25 17.13 -13.13
C ASN A 82 8.45 16.22 -13.47
N THR A 83 8.30 14.90 -13.41
CA THR A 83 9.37 13.91 -13.68
C THR A 83 9.07 13.08 -14.93
N LEU A 84 10.11 12.40 -15.44
CA LEU A 84 10.07 11.57 -16.65
C LEU A 84 9.65 12.36 -17.91
N PHE A 85 9.99 13.65 -17.95
CA PHE A 85 9.77 14.50 -19.12
C PHE A 85 10.47 13.93 -20.36
N PRO A 86 9.87 14.00 -21.57
CA PRO A 86 8.61 14.66 -21.91
C PRO A 86 7.38 13.75 -21.86
N GLY A 87 7.39 12.66 -21.09
CA GLY A 87 6.26 11.74 -20.99
C GLY A 87 5.04 12.37 -20.31
N PRO A 88 3.92 12.65 -21.02
CA PRO A 88 2.67 13.04 -20.37
C PRO A 88 2.16 11.94 -19.43
N ASP A 89 1.32 12.35 -18.49
CA ASP A 89 0.64 11.47 -17.53
C ASP A 89 1.58 10.62 -16.65
N SER A 90 2.80 11.12 -16.42
CA SER A 90 3.85 10.43 -15.65
C SER A 90 3.45 10.09 -14.21
N PHE A 91 2.46 10.76 -13.62
CA PHE A 91 1.93 10.41 -12.30
C PHE A 91 1.15 9.09 -12.30
N ALA A 92 0.60 8.67 -13.44
CA ALA A 92 -0.11 7.40 -13.61
C ALA A 92 0.82 6.22 -13.96
N PHE A 93 2.13 6.42 -14.00
CA PHE A 93 3.10 5.31 -14.20
C PHE A 93 3.28 4.45 -12.95
N SER A 94 2.69 4.86 -11.82
CA SER A 94 2.66 4.11 -10.56
C SER A 94 1.32 4.28 -9.85
N ASP A 95 1.14 3.62 -8.71
CA ASP A 95 -0.01 3.82 -7.84
C ASP A 95 -0.02 5.26 -7.29
N SER A 96 -1.14 5.96 -7.40
CA SER A 96 -1.21 7.41 -7.13
C SER A 96 -1.31 7.81 -5.66
N LEU A 97 -1.71 6.91 -4.76
CA LEU A 97 -2.01 7.21 -3.35
C LEU A 97 -3.04 8.34 -3.15
N LEU A 98 -3.91 8.60 -4.15
CA LEU A 98 -4.78 9.79 -4.19
C LEU A 98 -5.80 9.84 -3.05
N GLY A 99 -6.16 8.68 -2.48
CA GLY A 99 -7.01 8.62 -1.28
C GLY A 99 -6.43 9.35 -0.06
N TYR A 100 -5.12 9.66 -0.06
CA TYR A 100 -4.47 10.44 0.99
C TYR A 100 -4.40 11.94 0.73
N LEU A 101 -4.93 12.44 -0.39
CA LEU A 101 -4.94 13.87 -0.73
C LEU A 101 -5.31 14.80 0.44
N PRO A 102 -6.35 14.53 1.25
CA PRO A 102 -6.69 15.40 2.39
C PRO A 102 -5.59 15.52 3.45
N LEU A 103 -4.70 14.52 3.56
CA LEU A 103 -3.57 14.50 4.49
C LEU A 103 -2.30 15.15 3.90
N THR A 104 -2.37 15.70 2.68
CA THR A 104 -1.21 16.34 2.03
C THR A 104 -1.18 17.86 2.24
N LEU A 105 -2.28 18.47 2.69
CA LEU A 105 -2.56 19.92 2.66
C LEU A 105 -1.78 20.80 3.67
N PHE A 106 -0.59 20.41 4.11
CA PHE A 106 0.21 21.18 5.07
C PHE A 106 1.72 21.14 4.78
N GLY A 107 2.41 22.27 5.03
CA GLY A 107 3.85 22.43 4.83
C GLY A 107 4.26 22.56 3.36
N ASP A 108 5.54 22.78 3.09
CA ASP A 108 6.15 22.75 1.75
C ASP A 108 7.60 22.26 1.85
N GLY A 109 8.19 21.82 0.73
CA GLY A 109 9.57 21.35 0.64
C GLY A 109 9.80 19.93 1.18
N GLN A 110 11.06 19.49 1.13
CA GLN A 110 11.50 18.12 1.43
C GLN A 110 11.08 17.64 2.82
N TYR A 111 11.30 18.46 3.85
CA TYR A 111 10.98 18.09 5.23
C TYR A 111 9.48 17.91 5.47
N ALA A 112 8.63 18.69 4.79
CA ALA A 112 7.18 18.52 4.85
C ALA A 112 6.73 17.28 4.08
N ALA A 113 7.36 16.96 2.94
CA ALA A 113 7.08 15.74 2.18
C ALA A 113 7.37 14.48 3.01
N VAL A 114 8.52 14.41 3.67
CA VAL A 114 8.87 13.32 4.61
C VAL A 114 7.87 13.25 5.75
N PHE A 115 7.46 14.39 6.29
CA PHE A 115 6.48 14.42 7.37
C PHE A 115 5.11 13.87 6.96
N ARG A 116 4.61 14.25 5.78
CA ARG A 116 3.35 13.71 5.22
C ARG A 116 3.44 12.20 5.03
N TYR A 117 4.53 11.75 4.40
CA TYR A 117 4.80 10.32 4.21
C TYR A 117 4.74 9.56 5.54
N ASN A 118 5.44 10.04 6.55
CA ASN A 118 5.51 9.39 7.86
C ASN A 118 4.15 9.37 8.59
N ILE A 119 3.33 10.43 8.48
CA ILE A 119 1.97 10.43 9.03
C ILE A 119 1.10 9.38 8.33
N VAL A 120 1.12 9.36 7.00
CA VAL A 120 0.34 8.41 6.20
C VAL A 120 0.78 6.98 6.48
N PHE A 121 2.09 6.75 6.57
CA PHE A 121 2.70 5.48 6.93
C PHE A 121 2.15 4.95 8.25
N LEU A 122 2.18 5.75 9.33
CA LEU A 122 1.62 5.35 10.63
C LEU A 122 0.10 5.10 10.59
N ILE A 123 -0.64 5.95 9.87
CA ILE A 123 -2.09 5.80 9.69
C ILE A 123 -2.42 4.49 8.95
N SER A 124 -1.59 4.07 7.99
CA SER A 124 -1.83 2.86 7.21
C SER A 124 -1.87 1.59 8.09
N PHE A 125 -0.98 1.48 9.08
CA PHE A 125 -0.98 0.39 10.06
C PHE A 125 -2.16 0.48 11.04
N ALA A 126 -2.45 1.69 11.54
CA ALA A 126 -3.56 1.90 12.45
C ALA A 126 -4.92 1.52 11.81
N LEU A 127 -5.13 1.91 10.55
CA LEU A 127 -6.33 1.56 9.79
C LEU A 127 -6.41 0.06 9.48
N ALA A 128 -5.29 -0.59 9.16
CA ALA A 128 -5.26 -2.04 8.97
C ALA A 128 -5.67 -2.78 10.26
N TYR A 129 -5.08 -2.42 11.40
CA TYR A 129 -5.43 -3.01 12.69
C TYR A 129 -6.91 -2.81 13.01
N ALA A 130 -7.39 -1.56 12.94
CA ALA A 130 -8.77 -1.23 13.27
C ALA A 130 -9.76 -1.90 12.31
N GLY A 131 -9.45 -1.95 11.02
CA GLY A 131 -10.28 -2.59 10.00
C GLY A 131 -10.47 -4.08 10.25
N ALA A 132 -9.39 -4.83 10.44
CA ALA A 132 -9.47 -6.27 10.69
C ALA A 132 -10.12 -6.59 12.05
N TYR A 133 -9.82 -5.79 13.09
CA TYR A 133 -10.47 -5.89 14.39
C TYR A 133 -12.00 -5.74 14.25
N LEU A 134 -12.44 -4.65 13.63
CA LEU A 134 -13.87 -4.34 13.45
C LEU A 134 -14.57 -5.40 12.59
N LEU A 135 -13.92 -5.86 11.53
CA LEU A 135 -14.43 -6.92 10.66
C LEU A 135 -14.71 -8.20 11.45
N VAL A 136 -13.73 -8.70 12.22
CA VAL A 136 -13.92 -9.93 13.01
C VAL A 136 -15.00 -9.76 14.07
N ARG A 137 -15.09 -8.58 14.72
CA ARG A 137 -16.17 -8.29 15.66
C ARG A 137 -17.55 -8.31 15.00
N GLN A 138 -17.67 -7.78 13.79
CA GLN A 138 -18.92 -7.79 13.03
C GLN A 138 -19.29 -9.21 12.57
N LEU A 139 -18.30 -10.03 12.20
CA LEU A 139 -18.53 -11.41 11.75
C LEU A 139 -18.86 -12.39 12.90
N GLY A 140 -18.84 -11.92 14.15
CA GLY A 140 -19.29 -12.65 15.33
C GLY A 140 -18.15 -13.16 16.22
N GLY A 141 -16.92 -12.71 16.00
CA GLY A 141 -15.76 -13.09 16.80
C GLY A 141 -15.68 -12.35 18.14
N THR A 142 -14.93 -12.91 19.10
CA THR A 142 -14.64 -12.24 20.38
C THR A 142 -13.63 -11.09 20.23
N TRP A 143 -13.44 -10.30 21.29
CA TRP A 143 -12.45 -9.21 21.27
C TRP A 143 -11.01 -9.74 21.20
N GLN A 144 -10.72 -10.93 21.76
CA GLN A 144 -9.40 -11.57 21.63
C GLN A 144 -9.14 -12.02 20.20
N ALA A 145 -10.15 -12.64 19.56
CA ALA A 145 -10.09 -13.00 18.14
C ALA A 145 -9.87 -11.77 17.26
N ALA A 146 -10.55 -10.66 17.57
CA ALA A 146 -10.38 -9.39 16.87
C ALA A 146 -9.01 -8.73 17.12
N ALA A 147 -8.45 -8.86 18.31
CA ALA A 147 -7.09 -8.37 18.61
C ALA A 147 -6.04 -9.12 17.79
N LEU A 148 -6.12 -10.47 17.72
CA LEU A 148 -5.25 -11.26 16.83
C LEU A 148 -5.43 -10.83 15.37
N ALA A 149 -6.67 -10.66 14.92
CA ALA A 149 -6.96 -10.23 13.55
C ALA A 149 -6.35 -8.87 13.22
N GLY A 150 -6.47 -7.90 14.13
CA GLY A 150 -5.86 -6.58 13.99
C GLY A 150 -4.34 -6.68 13.89
N VAL A 151 -3.69 -7.41 14.81
CA VAL A 151 -2.23 -7.58 14.82
C VAL A 151 -1.76 -8.27 13.54
N ALA A 152 -2.36 -9.41 13.19
CA ALA A 152 -1.95 -10.19 12.02
C ALA A 152 -2.16 -9.42 10.70
N PHE A 153 -3.25 -8.66 10.55
CA PHE A 153 -3.47 -7.90 9.32
C PHE A 153 -2.53 -6.69 9.20
N ALA A 154 -2.10 -6.11 10.32
CA ALA A 154 -1.21 -4.95 10.33
C ALA A 154 0.29 -5.32 10.35
N TRP A 155 0.70 -6.38 11.02
CA TRP A 155 2.12 -6.67 11.25
C TRP A 155 2.51 -8.12 10.94
N ALA A 156 1.71 -8.87 10.16
CA ALA A 156 2.18 -10.17 9.68
C ALA A 156 3.54 -10.05 8.97
N PRO A 157 4.47 -11.01 9.16
CA PRO A 157 5.79 -10.98 8.54
C PRO A 157 5.77 -10.69 7.04
N TRP A 158 4.88 -11.31 6.28
CA TRP A 158 4.65 -11.00 4.85
C TRP A 158 4.45 -9.50 4.59
N ARG A 159 3.62 -8.83 5.39
CA ARG A 159 3.34 -7.40 5.19
C ARG A 159 4.57 -6.54 5.48
N LEU A 160 5.44 -6.97 6.39
CA LEU A 160 6.68 -6.28 6.74
C LEU A 160 7.77 -6.45 5.67
N THR A 161 7.71 -7.49 4.84
CA THR A 161 8.56 -7.57 3.64
C THR A 161 8.23 -6.49 2.61
N HIS A 162 7.03 -5.91 2.68
CA HIS A 162 6.57 -4.80 1.87
C HIS A 162 6.60 -3.46 2.61
N ILE A 163 7.40 -3.33 3.68
CA ILE A 163 7.40 -2.12 4.52
C ILE A 163 7.83 -0.85 3.78
N SER A 164 8.61 -0.95 2.70
CA SER A 164 8.96 0.17 1.81
C SER A 164 7.84 0.57 0.84
N HIS A 165 6.79 -0.24 0.70
CA HIS A 165 5.74 -0.06 -0.30
C HIS A 165 4.44 0.45 0.36
N LEU A 166 4.33 1.75 0.60
CA LEU A 166 3.16 2.37 1.22
C LEU A 166 1.86 2.04 0.49
N ASN A 167 1.85 1.96 -0.84
CA ASN A 167 0.70 1.53 -1.64
C ASN A 167 0.18 0.12 -1.29
N ILE A 168 1.06 -0.81 -0.90
CA ILE A 168 0.68 -2.16 -0.45
C ILE A 168 0.23 -2.13 1.02
N LEU A 169 0.96 -1.39 1.87
CA LEU A 169 0.59 -1.19 3.27
C LEU A 169 -0.76 -0.48 3.41
N SER A 170 -1.15 0.35 2.45
CA SER A 170 -2.39 1.11 2.46
C SER A 170 -3.61 0.26 2.10
N SER A 171 -3.80 -0.86 2.81
CA SER A 171 -4.83 -1.90 2.59
C SER A 171 -5.88 -1.97 3.70
N GLY A 172 -5.81 -1.08 4.71
CA GLY A 172 -6.78 -1.03 5.81
C GLY A 172 -8.23 -0.74 5.37
N GLY A 173 -8.41 -0.03 4.27
CA GLY A 173 -9.73 0.23 3.67
C GLY A 173 -10.44 -1.03 3.19
N ILE A 174 -9.70 -2.07 2.79
CA ILE A 174 -10.28 -3.37 2.39
C ILE A 174 -11.07 -3.97 3.55
N ALA A 175 -10.43 -4.13 4.71
CA ALA A 175 -11.09 -4.70 5.89
C ALA A 175 -12.22 -3.81 6.42
N LEU A 176 -12.04 -2.48 6.38
CA LEU A 176 -13.07 -1.52 6.78
C LEU A 176 -14.29 -1.53 5.85
N ALA A 177 -14.09 -1.62 4.54
CA ALA A 177 -15.17 -1.74 3.56
C ALA A 177 -15.97 -3.03 3.78
N LEU A 178 -15.28 -4.17 3.93
CA LEU A 178 -15.92 -5.46 4.22
C LEU A 178 -16.67 -5.43 5.56
N PHE A 179 -16.11 -4.79 6.58
CA PHE A 179 -16.77 -4.58 7.88
C PHE A 179 -18.07 -3.79 7.70
N ALA A 180 -17.98 -2.66 7.00
CA ALA A 180 -19.10 -1.74 6.81
C ALA A 180 -20.21 -2.39 5.97
N LEU A 181 -19.86 -3.09 4.88
CA LEU A 181 -20.80 -3.87 4.08
C LEU A 181 -21.46 -4.98 4.91
N ALA A 182 -20.69 -5.79 5.63
CA ALA A 182 -21.25 -6.83 6.50
C ALA A 182 -22.20 -6.25 7.56
N ARG A 183 -21.85 -5.11 8.16
CA ARG A 183 -22.69 -4.39 9.12
C ARG A 183 -23.94 -3.80 8.48
N GLY A 184 -23.81 -3.26 7.28
CA GLY A 184 -24.90 -2.74 6.46
C GLY A 184 -25.98 -3.78 6.24
N HIS A 185 -25.54 -4.99 5.91
CA HIS A 185 -26.39 -6.14 5.59
C HIS A 185 -26.82 -6.98 6.81
N GLY A 186 -26.37 -6.63 8.02
CA GLY A 186 -26.64 -7.43 9.23
C GLY A 186 -26.04 -8.84 9.12
N TYR A 187 -24.95 -8.99 8.38
CA TYR A 187 -24.30 -10.26 8.07
C TYR A 187 -23.22 -10.61 9.11
N SER A 188 -23.13 -11.91 9.42
CA SER A 188 -22.06 -12.50 10.21
C SER A 188 -21.77 -13.92 9.73
N LEU A 189 -20.53 -14.40 9.91
CA LEU A 189 -20.20 -15.79 9.59
C LEU A 189 -20.88 -16.80 10.54
N ARG A 190 -21.19 -16.35 11.76
CA ARG A 190 -21.79 -17.19 12.79
C ARG A 190 -23.27 -17.44 12.57
N HIS A 191 -24.01 -16.38 12.24
CA HIS A 191 -25.47 -16.42 12.24
C HIS A 191 -26.08 -16.16 10.87
N GLY A 192 -25.24 -15.99 9.85
CA GLY A 192 -25.67 -15.57 8.53
C GLY A 192 -26.24 -14.15 8.55
N ARG A 193 -27.15 -13.90 7.60
CA ARG A 193 -27.82 -12.61 7.42
C ARG A 193 -28.98 -12.47 8.42
N ARG A 194 -28.98 -11.37 9.17
CA ARG A 194 -30.04 -10.97 10.10
C ARG A 194 -30.58 -9.59 9.72
N PRO A 195 -31.63 -9.52 8.87
CA PRO A 195 -32.19 -8.26 8.38
C PRO A 195 -32.58 -7.27 9.49
N GLU A 196 -33.03 -7.77 10.64
CA GLU A 196 -33.41 -6.99 11.81
C GLU A 196 -32.22 -6.25 12.47
N LEU A 197 -30.99 -6.70 12.21
CA LEU A 197 -29.75 -6.07 12.67
C LEU A 197 -29.08 -5.22 11.58
N ALA A 198 -29.64 -5.20 10.37
CA ALA A 198 -29.09 -4.44 9.24
C ALA A 198 -29.08 -2.95 9.56
N ARG A 199 -28.01 -2.28 9.15
CA ARG A 199 -27.87 -0.82 9.31
C ARG A 199 -27.58 -0.21 7.94
N PRO A 200 -28.61 0.08 7.13
CA PRO A 200 -28.46 0.45 5.72
C PRO A 200 -27.40 1.51 5.41
N TRP A 201 -27.24 2.51 6.28
CA TRP A 201 -26.19 3.53 6.14
C TRP A 201 -24.77 2.94 6.06
N TRP A 202 -24.48 1.87 6.79
CA TRP A 202 -23.17 1.22 6.74
C TRP A 202 -22.91 0.50 5.42
N ALA A 203 -23.95 0.10 4.68
CA ALA A 203 -23.78 -0.44 3.33
C ALA A 203 -23.24 0.65 2.38
N PHE A 204 -23.86 1.83 2.39
CA PHE A 204 -23.36 3.00 1.66
C PHE A 204 -21.92 3.36 2.05
N VAL A 205 -21.64 3.46 3.36
CA VAL A 205 -20.28 3.74 3.86
C VAL A 205 -19.29 2.68 3.37
N GLY A 206 -19.67 1.40 3.35
CA GLY A 206 -18.80 0.33 2.88
C GLY A 206 -18.38 0.49 1.41
N TRP A 207 -19.31 0.86 0.53
CA TRP A 207 -19.00 1.17 -0.86
C TRP A 207 -18.17 2.45 -1.04
N VAL A 208 -18.40 3.47 -0.23
CA VAL A 208 -17.60 4.71 -0.26
C VAL A 208 -16.16 4.45 0.23
N VAL A 209 -15.98 3.68 1.30
CA VAL A 209 -14.65 3.26 1.78
C VAL A 209 -13.96 2.37 0.75
N ALA A 210 -14.71 1.53 0.04
CA ALA A 210 -14.17 0.77 -1.06
C ALA A 210 -13.68 1.64 -2.22
N ALA A 211 -14.45 2.68 -2.58
CA ALA A 211 -14.06 3.64 -3.60
C ALA A 211 -12.78 4.39 -3.20
N TRP A 212 -12.69 4.81 -1.93
CA TRP A 212 -11.49 5.39 -1.36
C TRP A 212 -10.29 4.43 -1.44
N GLN A 213 -10.46 3.16 -1.07
CA GLN A 213 -9.39 2.17 -1.12
C GLN A 213 -8.84 1.95 -2.55
N VAL A 214 -9.69 2.03 -3.57
CA VAL A 214 -9.25 1.94 -4.99
C VAL A 214 -8.39 3.14 -5.38
N THR A 215 -8.68 4.33 -4.86
CA THR A 215 -7.90 5.54 -5.17
C THR A 215 -6.48 5.51 -4.59
N LEU A 216 -6.16 4.58 -3.69
CA LEU A 216 -4.83 4.42 -3.14
C LEU A 216 -3.87 3.72 -4.12
N GLY A 217 -4.38 2.80 -4.93
CA GLY A 217 -3.56 2.06 -5.90
C GLY A 217 -4.21 0.77 -6.39
N PHE A 218 -3.79 0.33 -7.58
CA PHE A 218 -4.26 -0.90 -8.22
C PHE A 218 -3.46 -2.13 -7.82
N ALA A 219 -2.26 -1.99 -7.23
CA ALA A 219 -1.45 -3.14 -6.78
C ALA A 219 -2.22 -4.12 -5.88
N VAL A 220 -3.00 -3.60 -4.92
CA VAL A 220 -3.94 -4.38 -4.10
C VAL A 220 -5.40 -4.05 -4.41
N GLY A 221 -5.66 -2.90 -5.04
CA GLY A 221 -6.99 -2.46 -5.42
C GLY A 221 -7.60 -3.27 -6.56
N LEU A 222 -6.80 -3.76 -7.52
CA LEU A 222 -7.33 -4.54 -8.64
C LEU A 222 -7.99 -5.85 -8.17
N PRO A 223 -7.31 -6.75 -7.41
CA PRO A 223 -7.98 -7.91 -6.83
C PRO A 223 -9.20 -7.55 -5.97
N PHE A 224 -9.15 -6.41 -5.27
CA PHE A 224 -10.27 -5.94 -4.44
C PHE A 224 -11.48 -5.52 -5.28
N ILE A 225 -11.29 -4.88 -6.43
CA ILE A 225 -12.38 -4.54 -7.37
C ILE A 225 -13.09 -5.80 -7.83
N TYR A 226 -12.35 -6.85 -8.22
CA TYR A 226 -12.95 -8.13 -8.62
C TYR A 226 -13.70 -8.79 -7.46
N LEU A 227 -13.14 -8.78 -6.24
CA LEU A 227 -13.84 -9.26 -5.06
C LEU A 227 -15.15 -8.49 -4.83
N LEU A 228 -15.15 -7.17 -4.95
CA LEU A 228 -16.36 -6.37 -4.80
C LEU A 228 -17.36 -6.56 -5.92
N GLY A 229 -16.92 -6.89 -7.14
CA GLY A 229 -17.81 -7.36 -8.21
C GLY A 229 -18.58 -8.61 -7.79
N VAL A 230 -17.89 -9.60 -7.21
CA VAL A 230 -18.53 -10.82 -6.68
C VAL A 230 -19.45 -10.51 -5.51
N VAL A 231 -19.01 -9.69 -4.55
CA VAL A 231 -19.84 -9.28 -3.39
C VAL A 231 -21.08 -8.52 -3.84
N GLY A 232 -20.94 -7.59 -4.79
CA GLY A 232 -22.04 -6.83 -5.39
C GLY A 232 -23.04 -7.74 -6.10
N LEU A 233 -22.56 -8.74 -6.85
CA LEU A 233 -23.42 -9.74 -7.48
C LEU A 233 -24.18 -10.57 -6.44
N VAL A 234 -23.53 -11.01 -5.36
CA VAL A 234 -24.19 -11.73 -4.26
C VAL A 234 -25.26 -10.86 -3.60
N ILE A 235 -24.97 -9.58 -3.36
CA ILE A 235 -25.93 -8.61 -2.82
C ILE A 235 -27.13 -8.45 -3.77
N LEU A 236 -26.89 -8.28 -5.07
CA LEU A 236 -27.92 -8.14 -6.09
C LEU A 236 -28.82 -9.37 -6.16
N VAL A 237 -28.24 -10.57 -6.28
CA VAL A 237 -29.00 -11.83 -6.31
C VAL A 237 -29.81 -12.00 -5.02
N THR A 238 -29.26 -11.61 -3.88
CA THR A 238 -29.95 -11.64 -2.59
C THR A 238 -31.11 -10.64 -2.54
N ALA A 239 -30.93 -9.44 -3.08
CA ALA A 239 -31.99 -8.43 -3.19
C ALA A 239 -33.14 -8.92 -4.07
N LEU A 240 -32.83 -9.47 -5.24
CA LEU A 240 -33.81 -10.01 -6.19
C LEU A 240 -34.59 -11.20 -5.60
N ARG A 241 -33.91 -12.14 -4.94
CA ARG A 241 -34.56 -13.34 -4.37
C ARG A 241 -35.31 -13.06 -3.07
N ARG A 242 -34.93 -12.03 -2.31
CA ARG A 242 -35.43 -11.78 -0.95
C ARG A 242 -35.79 -10.30 -0.72
N TRP A 243 -36.44 -9.68 -1.69
CA TRP A 243 -36.75 -8.24 -1.67
C TRP A 243 -37.44 -7.78 -0.37
N ARG A 244 -38.44 -8.53 0.10
CA ARG A 244 -39.19 -8.22 1.34
C ARG A 244 -38.30 -8.14 2.57
N SER A 245 -37.30 -9.02 2.69
CA SER A 245 -36.35 -9.00 3.81
C SER A 245 -35.15 -8.08 3.55
N PHE A 246 -34.94 -7.65 2.31
CA PHE A 246 -33.85 -6.76 1.93
C PHE A 246 -34.20 -5.31 2.24
N GLY A 247 -35.42 -4.90 1.86
CA GLY A 247 -35.95 -3.58 2.13
C GLY A 247 -35.42 -2.52 1.16
N THR A 248 -36.31 -1.62 0.75
CA THR A 248 -36.01 -0.57 -0.23
C THR A 248 -34.89 0.36 0.21
N ARG A 249 -34.83 0.70 1.51
CA ARG A 249 -33.78 1.59 2.04
C ARG A 249 -32.37 1.02 1.89
N LEU A 250 -32.20 -0.28 2.13
CA LEU A 250 -30.90 -0.93 1.94
C LEU A 250 -30.56 -0.95 0.45
N ALA A 251 -31.53 -1.28 -0.42
CA ALA A 251 -31.33 -1.32 -1.87
C ALA A 251 -30.92 0.03 -2.45
N VAL A 252 -31.56 1.12 -2.02
CA VAL A 252 -31.21 2.48 -2.46
C VAL A 252 -29.81 2.86 -2.00
N LEU A 253 -29.43 2.55 -0.75
CA LEU A 253 -28.12 2.91 -0.21
C LEU A 253 -26.98 2.04 -0.77
N ASP A 254 -27.23 0.75 -1.02
CA ASP A 254 -26.32 -0.10 -1.79
C ASP A 254 -26.19 0.42 -3.22
N GLY A 255 -27.30 0.70 -3.90
CA GLY A 255 -27.30 1.20 -5.28
C GLY A 255 -26.52 2.51 -5.42
N ALA A 256 -26.78 3.48 -4.54
CA ALA A 256 -26.03 4.73 -4.50
C ALA A 256 -24.54 4.51 -4.21
N GLY A 257 -24.21 3.60 -3.27
CA GLY A 257 -22.84 3.24 -2.96
C GLY A 257 -22.11 2.59 -4.14
N VAL A 258 -22.75 1.62 -4.81
CA VAL A 258 -22.23 0.94 -6.00
C VAL A 258 -21.99 1.93 -7.13
N VAL A 259 -22.92 2.86 -7.36
CA VAL A 259 -22.72 3.92 -8.38
C VAL A 259 -21.49 4.76 -8.06
N ILE A 260 -21.30 5.20 -6.80
CA ILE A 260 -20.10 5.95 -6.40
C ILE A 260 -18.85 5.10 -6.62
N PHE A 261 -18.85 3.84 -6.18
CA PHE A 261 -17.73 2.93 -6.36
C PHE A 261 -17.35 2.78 -7.84
N LEU A 262 -18.32 2.49 -8.70
CA LEU A 262 -18.08 2.33 -10.14
C LEU A 262 -17.61 3.62 -10.81
N VAL A 263 -18.19 4.77 -10.46
CA VAL A 263 -17.78 6.07 -10.99
C VAL A 263 -16.35 6.39 -10.58
N VAL A 264 -16.00 6.25 -9.30
CA VAL A 264 -14.64 6.50 -8.81
C VAL A 264 -13.64 5.53 -9.44
N THR A 265 -13.96 4.23 -9.49
CA THR A 265 -13.10 3.25 -10.16
C THR A 265 -12.93 3.59 -11.64
N TYR A 266 -13.99 3.96 -12.36
CA TYR A 266 -13.90 4.37 -13.74
C TYR A 266 -13.00 5.59 -13.92
N LEU A 267 -13.21 6.65 -13.14
CA LEU A 267 -12.38 7.87 -13.18
C LEU A 267 -10.91 7.55 -12.90
N MET A 268 -10.63 6.69 -11.92
CA MET A 268 -9.28 6.23 -11.64
C MET A 268 -8.67 5.43 -12.80
N THR A 269 -9.45 4.68 -13.59
CA THR A 269 -8.91 3.92 -14.73
C THR A 269 -8.63 4.75 -15.99
N VAL A 270 -9.16 5.97 -16.10
CA VAL A 270 -8.97 6.82 -17.29
C VAL A 270 -7.48 7.11 -17.57
N PRO A 271 -6.71 7.71 -16.65
CA PRO A 271 -5.31 8.06 -16.93
C PRO A 271 -4.43 6.82 -17.13
N TYR A 272 -4.68 5.73 -16.39
CA TYR A 272 -3.91 4.49 -16.56
C TYR A 272 -4.17 3.82 -17.92
N ARG A 273 -5.41 3.86 -18.44
CA ARG A 273 -5.71 3.36 -19.80
C ARG A 273 -5.08 4.22 -20.88
N GLN A 274 -5.07 5.54 -20.68
CA GLN A 274 -4.39 6.46 -21.60
C GLN A 274 -2.89 6.14 -21.65
N VAL A 275 -2.24 6.00 -20.49
CA VAL A 275 -0.84 5.57 -20.38
C VAL A 275 -0.59 4.22 -21.09
N VAL A 276 -1.45 3.22 -20.90
CA VAL A 276 -1.30 1.94 -21.62
C VAL A 276 -1.45 2.12 -23.14
N THR A 277 -2.35 3.00 -23.58
CA THR A 277 -2.58 3.27 -25.02
C THR A 277 -1.40 4.01 -25.65
N ASP A 278 -0.87 5.01 -24.95
CA ASP A 278 0.17 5.92 -25.47
C ASP A 278 1.56 5.27 -25.47
N TYR A 279 1.85 4.45 -24.46
CA TYR A 279 3.18 3.84 -24.26
C TYR A 279 3.21 2.33 -24.53
N GLY A 280 2.06 1.67 -24.68
CA GLY A 280 1.99 0.21 -24.86
C GLY A 280 2.48 -0.58 -23.66
N PHE A 281 2.40 -0.02 -22.44
CA PHE A 281 2.90 -0.68 -21.24
C PHE A 281 2.12 -1.96 -20.94
N VAL A 282 2.85 -3.07 -20.91
CA VAL A 282 2.38 -4.38 -20.47
C VAL A 282 3.51 -5.01 -19.65
N ARG A 283 3.17 -5.70 -18.55
CA ARG A 283 4.13 -6.55 -17.83
C ARG A 283 4.18 -7.90 -18.52
N PRO A 284 5.23 -8.21 -19.30
CA PRO A 284 5.29 -9.45 -20.04
C PRO A 284 5.30 -10.64 -19.08
N TRP A 285 4.80 -11.79 -19.54
CA TRP A 285 4.74 -13.01 -18.74
C TRP A 285 6.11 -13.42 -18.19
N ASP A 286 7.19 -13.18 -18.94
CA ASP A 286 8.55 -13.48 -18.47
C ASP A 286 8.97 -12.61 -17.28
N GLU A 287 8.50 -11.36 -17.19
CA GLU A 287 8.68 -10.56 -15.98
C GLU A 287 7.87 -11.18 -14.82
N VAL A 288 6.62 -11.59 -15.05
CA VAL A 288 5.80 -12.25 -14.02
C VAL A 288 6.48 -13.53 -13.49
N LYS A 289 7.13 -14.32 -14.36
CA LYS A 289 7.91 -15.51 -13.94
C LYS A 289 9.04 -15.13 -12.98
N VAL A 290 9.76 -14.04 -13.27
CA VAL A 290 10.84 -13.55 -12.40
C VAL A 290 10.32 -13.17 -11.03
N PHE A 291 9.13 -12.57 -10.92
CA PHE A 291 8.54 -12.15 -9.64
C PHE A 291 7.60 -13.20 -9.00
N SER A 292 7.50 -14.40 -9.56
CA SER A 292 6.62 -15.45 -9.06
C SER A 292 7.22 -16.15 -7.83
N PRO A 293 6.54 -16.11 -6.66
CA PRO A 293 7.02 -16.73 -5.43
C PRO A 293 7.08 -18.26 -5.51
N PRO A 294 8.18 -18.90 -5.07
CA PRO A 294 8.22 -20.34 -4.90
C PRO A 294 7.49 -20.78 -3.62
N ALA A 295 7.23 -22.09 -3.50
CA ALA A 295 6.45 -22.64 -2.40
C ALA A 295 7.17 -22.53 -1.03
N ASP A 296 8.49 -22.64 -1.01
CA ASP A 296 9.34 -22.40 0.17
C ASP A 296 9.33 -20.93 0.62
N GLY A 297 8.86 -20.01 -0.22
CA GLY A 297 8.53 -18.64 0.18
C GLY A 297 7.51 -18.56 1.32
N LEU A 298 6.66 -19.59 1.52
CA LEU A 298 5.79 -19.70 2.71
C LEU A 298 6.55 -19.89 4.02
N PHE A 299 7.77 -20.39 3.98
CA PHE A 299 8.59 -20.68 5.15
C PHE A 299 9.89 -19.87 5.12
N THR A 300 9.93 -18.82 4.31
CA THR A 300 11.04 -17.88 4.25
C THR A 300 10.59 -16.58 4.91
N THR A 301 11.48 -15.95 5.67
CA THR A 301 11.27 -14.63 6.29
C THR A 301 12.42 -13.72 5.93
N LEU A 302 12.22 -12.40 5.77
CA LEU A 302 13.35 -11.48 5.62
C LEU A 302 13.82 -10.97 6.97
N SER A 303 15.04 -10.43 7.00
CA SER A 303 15.63 -9.74 8.17
C SER A 303 14.80 -8.56 8.69
N SER A 304 13.76 -8.15 7.96
CA SER A 304 12.77 -7.12 8.36
C SER A 304 11.99 -7.41 9.63
N THR A 305 12.09 -8.61 10.20
CA THR A 305 11.43 -9.00 11.46
C THR A 305 12.44 -9.45 12.50
N TRP A 306 12.38 -8.89 13.71
CA TRP A 306 13.33 -9.17 14.79
C TRP A 306 13.38 -10.66 15.20
N LEU A 307 12.21 -11.31 15.36
CA LEU A 307 12.14 -12.68 15.94
C LEU A 307 12.78 -13.75 15.06
N TRP A 308 12.68 -13.61 13.74
CA TRP A 308 13.02 -14.68 12.80
C TRP A 308 14.48 -14.63 12.33
N GLN A 309 15.23 -13.61 12.71
CA GLN A 309 16.66 -13.50 12.40
C GLN A 309 17.45 -14.65 13.04
N GLY A 310 18.37 -15.25 12.29
CA GLY A 310 19.20 -16.36 12.74
C GLY A 310 18.47 -17.71 12.85
N THR A 311 17.19 -17.79 12.46
CA THR A 311 16.39 -19.02 12.53
C THR A 311 16.49 -19.84 11.23
N PRO A 312 16.01 -21.09 11.19
CA PRO A 312 15.92 -21.86 9.95
C PRO A 312 15.06 -21.23 8.84
N LEU A 313 14.20 -20.24 9.17
CA LEU A 313 13.39 -19.49 8.20
C LEU A 313 14.11 -18.22 7.69
N ASP A 314 15.26 -17.87 8.28
CA ASP A 314 16.10 -16.75 7.83
C ASP A 314 16.92 -17.18 6.62
N PRO A 315 16.86 -16.46 5.50
CA PRO A 315 17.65 -16.74 4.30
C PRO A 315 19.16 -16.69 4.51
N ASN A 316 19.65 -15.92 5.47
CA ASN A 316 21.08 -15.73 5.68
C ASN A 316 21.73 -16.88 6.48
N THR A 317 20.93 -17.63 7.24
CA THR A 317 21.44 -18.63 8.19
C THR A 317 20.70 -19.98 8.14
N GLY A 318 19.55 -20.04 7.46
CA GLY A 318 18.61 -21.14 7.52
C GLY A 318 18.84 -22.23 6.47
N VAL A 319 18.72 -23.50 6.88
CA VAL A 319 18.89 -24.69 6.03
C VAL A 319 17.62 -24.99 5.20
N LEU A 320 16.49 -24.35 5.51
CA LEU A 320 15.18 -24.62 4.90
C LEU A 320 14.86 -23.72 3.69
N VAL A 321 15.78 -22.84 3.28
CA VAL A 321 15.56 -21.83 2.23
C VAL A 321 16.54 -22.02 1.08
N ASP A 322 16.03 -22.06 -0.16
CA ASP A 322 16.89 -22.06 -1.34
C ASP A 322 17.43 -20.64 -1.58
N SER A 323 18.74 -20.45 -1.40
CA SER A 323 19.39 -19.15 -1.56
C SER A 323 19.43 -18.66 -3.01
N ASN A 324 19.21 -19.53 -4.00
CA ASN A 324 19.34 -19.17 -5.41
C ASN A 324 18.28 -18.18 -5.88
N TRP A 325 17.03 -18.31 -5.43
CA TRP A 325 15.96 -17.38 -5.86
C TRP A 325 16.00 -16.04 -5.12
N LEU A 326 16.67 -15.99 -3.97
CA LEU A 326 16.87 -14.75 -3.20
C LEU A 326 17.88 -13.80 -3.83
N MET A 327 18.78 -14.32 -4.67
CA MET A 327 19.70 -13.50 -5.46
C MET A 327 19.04 -12.92 -6.71
N GLN A 328 17.79 -13.30 -7.01
CA GLN A 328 17.06 -12.79 -8.16
C GLN A 328 16.36 -11.46 -7.83
N PRO A 329 16.05 -10.62 -8.85
CA PRO A 329 15.26 -9.42 -8.66
C PRO A 329 13.92 -9.69 -7.96
N GLY A 330 13.50 -8.76 -7.11
CA GLY A 330 12.22 -8.84 -6.40
C GLY A 330 12.14 -9.93 -5.35
N ALA A 331 13.27 -10.40 -4.80
CA ALA A 331 13.29 -11.42 -3.75
C ALA A 331 12.38 -11.09 -2.56
N SER A 332 12.29 -9.82 -2.16
CA SER A 332 11.40 -9.37 -1.09
C SER A 332 9.92 -9.62 -1.42
N GLU A 333 9.53 -9.48 -2.68
CA GLU A 333 8.14 -9.67 -3.15
C GLU A 333 7.76 -11.15 -3.30
N LYS A 334 8.73 -12.07 -3.17
CA LYS A 334 8.54 -13.53 -3.24
C LYS A 334 8.39 -14.20 -1.87
N VAL A 335 8.66 -13.46 -0.80
CA VAL A 335 8.52 -13.98 0.56
C VAL A 335 7.04 -13.95 0.92
N LEU A 336 6.47 -15.08 1.36
CA LEU A 336 5.02 -15.25 1.58
C LEU A 336 4.63 -15.61 3.01
N PHE A 337 5.58 -15.69 3.95
CA PHE A 337 5.31 -16.19 5.30
C PHE A 337 4.29 -15.32 6.07
N PRO A 338 3.13 -15.87 6.47
CA PRO A 338 2.08 -15.10 7.15
C PRO A 338 2.25 -14.98 8.66
N GLY A 339 3.24 -15.65 9.27
CA GLY A 339 3.43 -15.75 10.73
C GLY A 339 2.97 -17.09 11.30
N LEU A 340 3.77 -17.66 12.22
CA LEU A 340 3.52 -18.99 12.79
C LEU A 340 2.30 -18.96 13.72
N ALA A 341 2.14 -17.90 14.52
CA ALA A 341 0.97 -17.70 15.38
C ALA A 341 -0.34 -17.82 14.58
N LEU A 342 -0.40 -17.11 13.45
CA LEU A 342 -1.57 -17.09 12.61
C LEU A 342 -1.82 -18.46 11.97
N LEU A 343 -0.77 -19.09 11.41
CA LEU A 343 -0.88 -20.41 10.78
C LEU A 343 -1.39 -21.48 11.74
N VAL A 344 -0.80 -21.57 12.92
CA VAL A 344 -1.16 -22.59 13.92
C VAL A 344 -2.61 -22.39 14.38
N VAL A 345 -3.01 -21.16 14.71
CA VAL A 345 -4.38 -20.89 15.18
C VAL A 345 -5.39 -21.03 14.05
N ALA A 346 -5.04 -20.69 12.80
CA ALA A 346 -5.89 -20.91 11.64
C ALA A 346 -6.10 -22.41 11.35
N LEU A 347 -5.05 -23.22 11.47
CA LEU A 347 -5.13 -24.68 11.34
C LEU A 347 -6.04 -25.28 12.41
N VAL A 348 -5.91 -24.85 13.66
CA VAL A 348 -6.86 -25.22 14.72
C VAL A 348 -8.28 -24.77 14.34
N GLY A 349 -8.43 -23.60 13.75
CA GLY A 349 -9.70 -23.03 13.27
C GLY A 349 -10.40 -23.82 12.17
N LEU A 350 -9.71 -24.72 11.46
CA LEU A 350 -10.36 -25.65 10.53
C LEU A 350 -11.18 -26.71 11.28
N PHE A 351 -10.65 -27.21 12.39
CA PHE A 351 -11.26 -28.31 13.13
C PHE A 351 -12.09 -27.86 14.33
N PHE A 352 -11.63 -26.83 15.05
CA PHE A 352 -12.24 -26.28 16.24
C PHE A 352 -12.58 -24.80 16.03
N SER A 353 -13.87 -24.48 15.83
CA SER A 353 -14.28 -23.14 15.44
C SER A 353 -15.73 -22.82 15.79
N ALA A 354 -16.00 -21.52 15.96
CA ALA A 354 -17.34 -20.97 16.12
C ALA A 354 -18.10 -20.88 14.78
N TRP A 355 -17.41 -21.08 13.66
CA TRP A 355 -18.00 -21.07 12.33
C TRP A 355 -18.59 -22.43 11.95
N SER A 356 -19.58 -22.42 11.07
CA SER A 356 -20.10 -23.67 10.48
C SER A 356 -19.03 -24.40 9.68
N VAL A 357 -19.16 -25.72 9.52
CA VAL A 357 -18.22 -26.54 8.73
C VAL A 357 -18.11 -26.03 7.29
N ARG A 358 -19.24 -25.62 6.68
CA ARG A 358 -19.26 -25.06 5.32
C ARG A 358 -18.41 -23.79 5.21
N VAL A 359 -18.51 -22.89 6.19
CA VAL A 359 -17.72 -21.65 6.20
C VAL A 359 -16.23 -21.97 6.37
N ARG A 360 -15.87 -22.86 7.28
CA ARG A 360 -14.46 -23.25 7.48
C ARG A 360 -13.86 -23.92 6.25
N ALA A 361 -14.60 -24.83 5.63
CA ALA A 361 -14.17 -25.49 4.40
C ALA A 361 -13.99 -24.47 3.28
N ALA A 362 -14.93 -23.52 3.11
CA ALA A 362 -14.81 -22.45 2.12
C ALA A 362 -13.62 -21.53 2.40
N LEU A 363 -13.36 -21.16 3.66
CA LEU A 363 -12.19 -20.37 4.05
C LEU A 363 -10.88 -21.14 3.79
N GLY A 364 -10.81 -22.40 4.19
CA GLY A 364 -9.61 -23.24 4.00
C GLY A 364 -9.30 -23.51 2.53
N VAL A 365 -10.31 -23.93 1.75
CA VAL A 365 -10.17 -24.11 0.29
C VAL A 365 -9.84 -22.78 -0.38
N GLY A 366 -10.49 -21.69 0.02
CA GLY A 366 -10.19 -20.35 -0.47
C GLY A 366 -8.74 -19.96 -0.22
N SER A 367 -8.21 -20.20 0.99
CA SER A 367 -6.80 -19.90 1.32
C SER A 367 -5.84 -20.67 0.40
N VAL A 368 -6.09 -21.97 0.18
CA VAL A 368 -5.25 -22.80 -0.70
C VAL A 368 -5.33 -22.34 -2.14
N VAL A 369 -6.54 -22.09 -2.67
CA VAL A 369 -6.73 -21.63 -4.05
C VAL A 369 -6.04 -20.29 -4.26
N VAL A 370 -6.29 -19.29 -3.40
CA VAL A 370 -5.67 -17.98 -3.55
C VAL A 370 -4.15 -18.06 -3.40
N PHE A 371 -3.63 -18.88 -2.49
CA PHE A 371 -2.21 -19.13 -2.35
C PHE A 371 -1.60 -19.72 -3.64
N VAL A 372 -2.28 -20.68 -4.26
CA VAL A 372 -1.87 -21.26 -5.54
C VAL A 372 -1.78 -20.21 -6.65
N PHE A 373 -2.69 -19.24 -6.68
CA PHE A 373 -2.60 -18.10 -7.59
C PHE A 373 -1.47 -17.13 -7.20
N ALA A 374 -1.18 -16.97 -5.91
CA ALA A 374 -0.10 -16.12 -5.41
C ALA A 374 1.29 -16.63 -5.84
N MET A 375 1.46 -17.95 -6.02
CA MET A 375 2.69 -18.57 -6.53
C MET A 375 2.97 -18.28 -8.01
N GLY A 376 2.03 -17.66 -8.74
CA GLY A 376 2.25 -17.24 -10.13
C GLY A 376 2.60 -18.40 -11.05
N SER A 377 3.75 -18.30 -11.73
CA SER A 377 4.25 -19.33 -12.65
C SER A 377 4.82 -20.57 -11.97
N GLN A 378 5.06 -20.54 -10.65
CA GLN A 378 5.70 -21.66 -9.94
C GLN A 378 4.77 -22.87 -9.77
N PHE A 379 3.45 -22.69 -9.95
CA PHE A 379 2.47 -23.78 -9.92
C PHE A 379 2.02 -24.15 -11.34
N PHE A 380 2.47 -25.31 -11.85
CA PHE A 380 2.17 -25.80 -13.21
C PHE A 380 2.38 -24.72 -14.31
N GLY A 381 3.47 -23.96 -14.22
CA GLY A 381 3.77 -22.90 -15.19
C GLY A 381 2.81 -21.70 -15.14
N GLY A 382 1.82 -21.69 -14.24
CA GLY A 382 0.79 -20.67 -14.14
C GLY A 382 -0.42 -20.87 -15.06
N ASP A 383 -0.37 -21.84 -15.98
CA ASP A 383 -1.30 -22.01 -17.11
C ASP A 383 -2.78 -22.07 -16.70
N TYR A 384 -3.06 -22.67 -15.53
CA TYR A 384 -4.41 -22.86 -15.00
C TYR A 384 -4.71 -21.95 -13.79
N THR A 385 -3.83 -21.01 -13.48
CA THR A 385 -3.90 -20.18 -12.28
C THR A 385 -3.74 -18.69 -12.63
N TYR A 386 -2.62 -18.07 -12.25
CA TYR A 386 -2.39 -16.64 -12.42
C TYR A 386 -2.31 -16.23 -13.90
N TYR A 387 -1.84 -17.11 -14.79
CA TYR A 387 -1.78 -16.83 -16.22
C TYR A 387 -3.17 -16.55 -16.81
N ILE A 388 -4.22 -17.24 -16.34
CA ILE A 388 -5.60 -16.98 -16.78
C ILE A 388 -6.03 -15.56 -16.42
N LEU A 389 -5.69 -15.09 -15.21
CA LEU A 389 -5.99 -13.74 -14.78
C LEU A 389 -5.22 -12.74 -15.66
N TRP A 390 -3.90 -12.90 -15.75
CA TRP A 390 -3.01 -12.06 -16.55
C TRP A 390 -3.45 -11.97 -18.03
N ARG A 391 -3.85 -13.09 -18.62
CA ARG A 391 -4.14 -13.17 -20.07
C ARG A 391 -5.53 -12.66 -20.46
N TYR A 392 -6.53 -12.86 -19.61
CA TYR A 392 -7.95 -12.69 -19.99
C TYR A 392 -8.71 -11.66 -19.16
N LEU A 393 -8.27 -11.36 -17.92
CA LEU A 393 -8.98 -10.40 -17.08
C LEU A 393 -8.38 -9.00 -17.24
N PRO A 394 -9.20 -7.98 -17.54
CA PRO A 394 -8.72 -6.60 -17.71
C PRO A 394 -7.88 -6.11 -16.53
N GLY A 395 -6.71 -5.55 -16.86
CA GLY A 395 -5.79 -4.89 -15.94
C GLY A 395 -4.80 -5.80 -15.21
N TRP A 396 -4.95 -7.13 -15.28
CA TRP A 396 -4.02 -8.06 -14.61
C TRP A 396 -2.66 -8.15 -15.31
N ASP A 397 -2.60 -7.81 -16.59
CA ASP A 397 -1.39 -7.66 -17.39
C ASP A 397 -0.55 -6.43 -17.00
N ALA A 398 -1.06 -5.56 -16.13
CA ALA A 398 -0.30 -4.48 -15.50
C ALA A 398 0.42 -4.91 -14.20
N LEU A 399 0.07 -6.07 -13.63
CA LEU A 399 0.65 -6.58 -12.38
C LEU A 399 1.76 -7.60 -12.66
N ARG A 400 2.95 -7.36 -12.13
CA ARG A 400 4.09 -8.29 -12.24
C ARG A 400 4.24 -9.27 -11.07
N THR A 401 3.70 -8.93 -9.90
CA THR A 401 3.96 -9.63 -8.64
C THR A 401 2.72 -10.38 -8.13
N PRO A 402 2.56 -11.67 -8.44
CA PRO A 402 1.43 -12.46 -7.99
C PRO A 402 1.41 -12.65 -6.46
N GLY A 403 2.58 -12.60 -5.81
CA GLY A 403 2.74 -12.73 -4.35
C GLY A 403 1.90 -11.73 -3.53
N ARG A 404 1.49 -10.60 -4.13
CA ARG A 404 0.58 -9.62 -3.50
C ARG A 404 -0.80 -10.19 -3.16
N LEU A 405 -1.19 -11.32 -3.79
CA LEU A 405 -2.41 -12.05 -3.44
C LEU A 405 -2.37 -12.67 -2.03
N MET A 406 -1.20 -12.75 -1.40
CA MET A 406 -1.04 -13.24 -0.03
C MET A 406 -1.80 -12.38 1.00
N LEU A 407 -2.08 -11.10 0.69
CA LEU A 407 -2.99 -10.25 1.48
C LEU A 407 -4.37 -10.92 1.70
N TRP A 408 -4.89 -11.59 0.68
CA TRP A 408 -6.19 -12.26 0.74
C TRP A 408 -6.10 -13.59 1.48
N VAL A 409 -4.99 -14.33 1.30
CA VAL A 409 -4.71 -15.53 2.10
C VAL A 409 -4.66 -15.17 3.58
N LEU A 410 -3.98 -14.08 3.94
CA LEU A 410 -3.94 -13.56 5.31
C LEU A 410 -5.33 -13.28 5.86
N LEU A 411 -6.20 -12.59 5.11
CA LEU A 411 -7.58 -12.34 5.54
C LEU A 411 -8.34 -13.65 5.80
N LEU A 412 -8.23 -14.65 4.93
CA LEU A 412 -8.91 -15.94 5.11
C LEU A 412 -8.37 -16.72 6.31
N LEU A 413 -7.05 -16.74 6.51
CA LEU A 413 -6.39 -17.34 7.68
C LEU A 413 -6.81 -16.64 8.98
N ILE A 414 -6.89 -15.30 8.97
CA ILE A 414 -7.36 -14.50 10.10
C ILE A 414 -8.79 -14.89 10.47
N LEU A 415 -9.67 -15.08 9.49
CA LEU A 415 -11.04 -15.51 9.75
C LEU A 415 -11.09 -16.93 10.35
N LEU A 416 -10.28 -17.88 9.84
CA LEU A 416 -10.17 -19.21 10.45
C LEU A 416 -9.69 -19.14 11.91
N ALA A 417 -8.60 -18.41 12.16
CA ALA A 417 -8.03 -18.23 13.49
C ALA A 417 -9.02 -17.56 14.47
N ALA A 418 -9.75 -16.55 13.99
CA ALA A 418 -10.78 -15.88 14.77
C ALA A 418 -11.89 -16.85 15.20
N GLY A 419 -12.23 -17.82 14.35
CA GLY A 419 -13.19 -18.88 14.67
C GLY A 419 -12.73 -19.77 15.82
N ALA A 420 -11.45 -20.17 15.83
CA ALA A 420 -10.87 -20.95 16.91
C ALA A 420 -10.90 -20.22 18.25
N LEU A 421 -10.40 -18.98 18.28
CA LEU A 421 -10.36 -18.18 19.51
C LEU A 421 -11.75 -17.86 20.06
N THR A 422 -12.71 -17.64 19.17
CA THR A 422 -14.10 -17.42 19.55
C THR A 422 -14.69 -18.66 20.20
N ARG A 423 -14.47 -19.85 19.61
CA ARG A 423 -14.93 -21.11 20.19
C ARG A 423 -14.26 -21.42 21.52
N ALA A 424 -12.95 -21.16 21.63
CA ALA A 424 -12.20 -21.35 22.87
C ALA A 424 -12.76 -20.47 24.00
N ALA A 425 -13.03 -19.19 23.71
CA ALA A 425 -13.63 -18.26 24.68
C ALA A 425 -14.99 -18.72 25.18
N GLU A 426 -15.83 -19.27 24.28
CA GLU A 426 -17.14 -19.82 24.65
C GLU A 426 -17.01 -21.07 25.50
N TRP A 427 -16.15 -21.99 25.10
CA TRP A 427 -15.90 -23.22 25.84
C TRP A 427 -15.40 -22.95 27.26
N LEU A 428 -14.50 -21.97 27.43
CA LEU A 428 -14.02 -21.54 28.74
C LEU A 428 -15.13 -20.93 29.62
N ARG A 429 -16.09 -20.20 29.02
CA ARG A 429 -17.25 -19.64 29.76
C ARG A 429 -18.20 -20.71 30.29
N THR A 430 -18.25 -21.87 29.64
CA THR A 430 -19.12 -22.98 30.05
C THR A 430 -18.51 -23.87 31.13
N ARG A 431 -17.23 -23.70 31.48
CA ARG A 431 -16.61 -24.46 32.57
C ARG A 431 -17.00 -23.89 33.93
N ASN A 432 -17.23 -24.79 34.89
CA ASN A 432 -17.46 -24.43 36.29
C ASN A 432 -16.13 -24.05 36.98
N THR A 433 -15.53 -22.94 36.53
CA THR A 433 -14.31 -22.37 37.14
C THR A 433 -14.69 -21.24 38.10
N SER A 434 -13.90 -21.05 39.15
CA SER A 434 -14.02 -19.84 39.99
C SER A 434 -13.95 -18.58 39.13
N TYR A 435 -14.66 -17.52 39.52
CA TYR A 435 -14.71 -16.25 38.79
C TYR A 435 -13.32 -15.71 38.43
N GLY A 436 -12.35 -15.82 39.35
CA GLY A 436 -10.96 -15.42 39.11
C GLY A 436 -10.25 -16.27 38.05
N GLN A 437 -10.40 -17.59 38.12
CA GLN A 437 -9.81 -18.53 37.16
C GLN A 437 -10.40 -18.36 35.76
N GLY A 438 -11.72 -18.19 35.64
CA GLY A 438 -12.38 -17.98 34.35
C GLY A 438 -11.93 -16.69 33.66
N ARG A 439 -11.72 -15.59 34.42
CA ARG A 439 -11.17 -14.34 33.87
C ARG A 439 -9.71 -14.51 33.43
N PHE A 440 -8.89 -15.16 34.24
CA PHE A 440 -7.49 -15.45 33.88
C PHE A 440 -7.39 -16.27 32.59
N LEU A 441 -8.16 -17.35 32.46
CA LEU A 441 -8.19 -18.18 31.24
C LEU A 441 -8.66 -17.40 30.00
N GLN A 442 -9.62 -16.48 30.17
CA GLN A 442 -10.05 -15.59 29.07
C GLN A 442 -8.99 -14.55 28.69
N LEU A 443 -8.13 -14.13 29.62
CA LEU A 443 -6.99 -13.26 29.35
C LEU A 443 -5.89 -14.03 28.58
N LEU A 444 -5.68 -15.31 28.88
CA LEU A 444 -4.72 -16.15 28.15
C LEU A 444 -5.07 -16.31 26.66
N LEU A 445 -6.33 -16.10 26.24
CA LEU A 445 -6.70 -16.09 24.83
C LEU A 445 -6.11 -14.91 24.04
N VAL A 446 -5.47 -13.95 24.70
CA VAL A 446 -4.71 -12.86 24.06
C VAL A 446 -3.29 -13.32 23.68
N VAL A 447 -2.78 -14.41 24.26
CA VAL A 447 -1.41 -14.91 24.00
C VAL A 447 -1.11 -15.09 22.51
N PRO A 448 -2.02 -15.65 21.68
CA PRO A 448 -1.74 -15.74 20.25
C PRO A 448 -1.59 -14.36 19.56
N ALA A 449 -2.34 -13.35 20.00
CA ALA A 449 -2.19 -12.00 19.50
C ALA A 449 -0.86 -11.37 19.94
N LEU A 450 -0.40 -11.66 21.17
CA LEU A 450 0.92 -11.21 21.65
C LEU A 450 2.05 -11.91 20.89
N PHE A 451 1.92 -13.21 20.62
CA PHE A 451 2.91 -13.94 19.84
C PHE A 451 2.98 -13.41 18.41
N ALA A 452 1.83 -13.20 17.75
CA ALA A 452 1.77 -12.55 16.44
C ALA A 452 2.37 -11.13 16.46
N LEU A 453 2.25 -10.41 17.59
CA LEU A 453 2.83 -9.09 17.74
C LEU A 453 4.36 -9.16 17.82
N VAL A 454 4.91 -10.15 18.52
CA VAL A 454 6.36 -10.40 18.60
C VAL A 454 6.92 -10.82 17.24
N GLU A 455 6.21 -11.69 16.51
CA GLU A 455 6.57 -12.05 15.12
C GLU A 455 6.60 -10.85 14.18
N GLY A 456 5.77 -9.84 14.48
CA GLY A 456 5.59 -8.63 13.69
C GLY A 456 6.40 -7.42 14.15
N ILE A 457 7.37 -7.57 15.06
CA ILE A 457 8.26 -6.46 15.44
C ILE A 457 9.17 -6.17 14.25
N PRO A 458 9.06 -4.98 13.62
CA PRO A 458 9.92 -4.63 12.50
C PRO A 458 11.35 -4.41 12.98
N ASP A 459 12.31 -4.92 12.23
CA ASP A 459 13.73 -4.60 12.39
C ASP A 459 14.28 -4.14 11.04
N VAL A 460 14.25 -2.82 10.82
CA VAL A 460 14.56 -2.21 9.53
C VAL A 460 15.37 -0.93 9.71
N PRO A 461 16.21 -0.56 8.72
CA PRO A 461 16.94 0.68 8.77
C PRO A 461 15.99 1.89 8.70
N HIS A 462 16.48 3.02 9.20
CA HIS A 462 15.78 4.30 9.14
C HIS A 462 16.71 5.35 8.56
N PRO A 463 16.96 5.35 7.23
CA PRO A 463 17.90 6.27 6.63
C PRO A 463 17.36 7.70 6.63
N THR A 464 18.28 8.66 6.61
CA THR A 464 17.96 10.08 6.42
C THR A 464 17.95 10.40 4.92
N PRO A 465 16.84 10.90 4.35
CA PRO A 465 16.86 11.42 2.99
C PRO A 465 17.94 12.49 2.82
N PRO A 466 18.75 12.44 1.76
CA PRO A 466 19.80 13.43 1.55
C PRO A 466 19.18 14.80 1.24
N GLY A 467 19.74 15.86 1.81
CA GLY A 467 19.35 17.23 1.48
C GLY A 467 19.76 17.60 0.05
N ILE A 468 18.98 18.47 -0.61
CA ILE A 468 19.34 18.98 -1.93
C ILE A 468 20.65 19.80 -1.88
N PRO A 469 21.61 19.59 -2.81
CA PRO A 469 22.79 20.42 -2.92
C PRO A 469 22.43 21.90 -3.17
N PRO A 470 23.10 22.88 -2.51
CA PRO A 470 22.77 24.30 -2.64
C PRO A 470 22.74 24.82 -4.08
N ASP A 471 23.71 24.42 -4.91
CA ASP A 471 23.76 24.86 -6.30
C ASP A 471 22.65 24.24 -7.15
N LEU A 472 22.22 23.00 -6.85
CA LEU A 472 21.09 22.36 -7.52
C LEU A 472 19.78 23.02 -7.13
N ALA A 473 19.59 23.32 -5.84
CA ALA A 473 18.43 24.08 -5.37
C ALA A 473 18.37 25.47 -6.02
N LYS A 474 19.52 26.12 -6.24
CA LYS A 474 19.60 27.37 -6.98
C LYS A 474 19.23 27.18 -8.45
N ALA A 475 19.76 26.16 -9.12
CA ALA A 475 19.43 25.86 -10.51
C ALA A 475 17.93 25.62 -10.74
N PHE A 476 17.26 24.93 -9.81
CA PHE A 476 15.81 24.71 -9.85
C PHE A 476 15.00 26.00 -9.69
N ARG A 477 15.45 26.92 -8.83
CA ARG A 477 14.78 28.22 -8.61
C ARG A 477 14.99 29.19 -9.77
N ASP A 478 16.20 29.26 -10.30
CA ASP A 478 16.58 30.24 -11.32
C ASP A 478 15.93 29.92 -12.67
N ASP A 479 15.79 28.64 -13.00
CA ASP A 479 15.10 28.17 -14.20
C ASP A 479 14.46 26.79 -13.92
N PRO A 480 13.12 26.71 -13.78
CA PRO A 480 12.39 25.46 -13.52
C PRO A 480 12.05 24.68 -14.80
N GLY A 481 12.52 25.12 -15.98
CA GLY A 481 12.27 24.46 -17.26
C GLY A 481 12.96 23.09 -17.40
N PRO A 482 12.72 22.36 -18.51
CA PRO A 482 13.21 20.99 -18.68
C PRO A 482 14.72 20.86 -18.46
N ALA A 483 15.11 19.89 -17.63
CA ALA A 483 16.51 19.58 -17.35
C ALA A 483 16.72 18.08 -17.15
N LEU A 484 17.96 17.63 -17.38
CA LEU A 484 18.42 16.29 -17.04
C LEU A 484 19.53 16.38 -15.99
N ILE A 485 19.49 15.54 -14.97
CA ILE A 485 20.49 15.43 -13.91
C ILE A 485 21.30 14.15 -14.15
N LEU A 486 22.62 14.25 -14.05
CA LEU A 486 23.54 13.10 -14.09
C LEU A 486 24.24 12.92 -12.74
N PRO A 487 24.55 11.68 -12.32
CA PRO A 487 24.37 10.40 -13.03
C PRO A 487 22.93 9.83 -13.02
N MET A 488 22.49 9.17 -14.10
CA MET A 488 21.21 8.43 -14.08
C MET A 488 21.41 7.01 -13.54
N VAL A 489 20.78 6.71 -12.40
CA VAL A 489 20.97 5.47 -11.61
C VAL A 489 19.65 5.05 -10.98
N GLN A 490 19.15 3.85 -11.30
CA GLN A 490 17.84 3.36 -10.84
C GLN A 490 17.92 2.55 -9.54
N GLU A 491 19.13 2.25 -9.07
CA GLU A 491 19.36 1.49 -7.85
C GLU A 491 19.11 2.34 -6.59
N PRO A 492 18.22 1.92 -5.68
CA PRO A 492 17.78 2.73 -4.53
C PRO A 492 18.82 2.84 -3.41
N ASP A 493 19.82 1.94 -3.37
CA ASP A 493 20.91 1.94 -2.39
C ASP A 493 22.01 2.95 -2.73
N ARG A 494 21.95 3.56 -3.92
CA ARG A 494 22.90 4.59 -4.34
C ARG A 494 22.47 5.97 -3.81
N PRO A 495 23.40 6.75 -3.23
CA PRO A 495 23.09 8.06 -2.65
C PRO A 495 22.66 9.10 -3.70
N PHE A 496 23.01 8.87 -4.97
CA PHE A 496 22.65 9.70 -6.11
C PHE A 496 21.90 8.81 -7.10
N SER A 497 20.58 8.72 -6.92
CA SER A 497 19.68 7.88 -7.69
C SER A 497 18.47 8.68 -8.18
N GLU A 498 17.74 8.11 -9.14
CA GLU A 498 16.52 8.71 -9.69
C GLU A 498 15.45 8.97 -8.61
N PHE A 499 15.37 8.13 -7.58
CA PHE A 499 14.50 8.33 -6.41
C PHE A 499 14.86 9.62 -5.65
N VAL A 500 16.16 9.84 -5.43
CA VAL A 500 16.66 11.02 -4.72
C VAL A 500 16.44 12.28 -5.55
N TYR A 501 16.69 12.26 -6.86
CA TYR A 501 16.49 13.42 -7.72
C TYR A 501 15.02 13.80 -7.84
N GLN A 502 14.14 12.81 -7.98
CA GLN A 502 12.71 13.03 -7.93
C GLN A 502 12.27 13.61 -6.60
N PHE A 503 12.76 13.10 -5.48
CA PHE A 503 12.48 13.68 -4.17
C PHE A 503 13.02 15.11 -4.04
N TRP A 504 14.21 15.41 -4.57
CA TRP A 504 14.76 16.75 -4.61
C TRP A 504 13.91 17.73 -5.40
N SER A 505 13.25 17.24 -6.44
CA SER A 505 12.33 18.05 -7.25
C SER A 505 11.10 18.56 -6.49
N VAL A 506 10.82 18.06 -5.28
CA VAL A 506 9.80 18.67 -4.40
C VAL A 506 10.12 20.14 -4.10
N GLU A 507 11.38 20.54 -4.22
CA GLU A 507 11.80 21.94 -4.18
C GLU A 507 11.43 22.64 -5.49
N GLY A 508 10.18 23.09 -5.59
CA GLY A 508 9.67 23.93 -6.68
C GLY A 508 9.13 23.17 -7.90
N PHE A 509 9.18 21.84 -7.90
CA PHE A 509 8.69 20.98 -8.99
C PHE A 509 9.22 21.36 -10.39
N PRO A 510 10.56 21.51 -10.56
CA PRO A 510 11.14 21.75 -11.88
C PRO A 510 10.83 20.58 -12.82
N THR A 511 10.79 20.85 -14.12
CA THR A 511 10.57 19.79 -15.11
C THR A 511 11.85 18.99 -15.32
N LEU A 512 11.82 17.70 -14.98
CA LEU A 512 12.98 16.81 -15.04
C LEU A 512 12.73 15.64 -15.99
N ALA A 513 13.73 15.33 -16.81
CA ALA A 513 13.78 14.08 -17.57
C ALA A 513 14.03 12.87 -16.64
N ASN A 514 14.59 13.12 -15.45
CA ASN A 514 14.79 12.12 -14.40
C ASN A 514 13.48 11.71 -13.72
N GLY A 515 13.51 10.55 -13.07
CA GLY A 515 12.50 10.02 -12.17
C GLY A 515 12.51 8.50 -12.10
N HIS A 516 11.86 7.98 -11.08
CA HIS A 516 11.48 6.58 -10.99
C HIS A 516 9.96 6.45 -10.88
N ASN A 517 9.41 5.43 -11.52
CA ASN A 517 8.03 5.00 -11.33
C ASN A 517 7.96 3.49 -11.61
N GLY A 518 6.82 2.88 -11.32
CA GLY A 518 6.57 1.50 -11.69
C GLY A 518 6.86 1.25 -13.17
N LEU A 519 6.45 2.17 -14.05
CA LEU A 519 6.67 2.11 -15.50
C LEU A 519 7.64 3.21 -15.94
N LEU A 520 8.58 2.87 -16.82
CA LEU A 520 9.53 3.81 -17.42
C LEU A 520 9.22 3.98 -18.90
N PRO A 521 9.00 5.21 -19.40
CA PRO A 521 8.61 5.43 -20.79
C PRO A 521 9.77 5.21 -21.76
N PRO A 522 9.52 4.85 -23.04
CA PRO A 522 10.58 4.60 -24.01
C PRO A 522 11.58 5.76 -24.18
N GLN A 523 11.11 6.99 -24.04
CA GLN A 523 11.94 8.20 -24.12
C GLN A 523 12.97 8.23 -22.99
N TYR A 524 12.59 7.81 -21.77
CA TYR A 524 13.53 7.71 -20.64
C TYR A 524 14.63 6.68 -20.94
N LEU A 525 14.27 5.53 -21.51
CA LEU A 525 15.24 4.48 -21.87
C LEU A 525 16.24 4.97 -22.92
N GLU A 526 15.76 5.70 -23.94
CA GLU A 526 16.64 6.31 -24.96
C GLU A 526 17.57 7.36 -24.36
N ILE A 527 17.06 8.24 -23.49
CA ILE A 527 17.88 9.24 -22.77
C ILE A 527 18.93 8.52 -21.92
N ASN A 528 18.54 7.54 -21.11
CA ASN A 528 19.48 6.83 -20.23
C ASN A 528 20.62 6.14 -21.01
N GLU A 529 20.33 5.53 -22.16
CA GLU A 529 21.37 4.94 -23.00
C GLU A 529 22.28 5.99 -23.66
N ALA A 530 21.70 7.05 -24.23
CA ALA A 530 22.46 8.09 -24.92
C ALA A 530 23.41 8.86 -23.99
N PHE A 531 23.07 8.99 -22.71
CA PHE A 531 23.83 9.80 -21.76
C PHE A 531 24.98 9.07 -21.07
N LYS A 532 25.16 7.77 -21.28
CA LYS A 532 26.35 7.02 -20.82
C LYS A 532 27.63 7.54 -21.44
N THR A 533 27.54 8.15 -22.63
CA THR A 533 28.67 8.74 -23.37
C THR A 533 28.54 10.26 -23.50
N PHE A 534 27.76 10.92 -22.65
CA PHE A 534 27.68 12.38 -22.65
C PHE A 534 29.02 13.04 -22.23
N PRO A 535 29.40 14.21 -22.79
CA PRO A 535 28.82 14.86 -23.97
C PRO A 535 29.35 14.29 -25.29
N ASP A 536 28.47 14.09 -26.26
CA ASP A 536 28.78 13.74 -27.65
C ASP A 536 27.64 14.18 -28.60
N THR A 537 27.81 14.01 -29.92
CA THR A 537 26.80 14.39 -30.91
C THR A 537 25.47 13.67 -30.69
N HIS A 538 25.51 12.38 -30.33
CA HIS A 538 24.31 11.56 -30.15
C HIS A 538 23.44 12.07 -28.99
N SER A 539 24.05 12.32 -27.83
CA SER A 539 23.37 12.88 -26.66
C SER A 539 22.84 14.29 -26.92
N VAL A 540 23.54 15.13 -27.70
CA VAL A 540 23.03 16.45 -28.14
C VAL A 540 21.80 16.32 -29.04
N ASP A 541 21.79 15.37 -29.96
CA ASP A 541 20.63 15.12 -30.82
C ASP A 541 19.42 14.65 -29.99
N VAL A 542 19.65 13.84 -28.96
CA VAL A 542 18.61 13.42 -28.00
C VAL A 542 18.09 14.61 -27.18
N LEU A 543 18.95 15.53 -26.72
CA LEU A 543 18.52 16.78 -26.06
C LEU A 543 17.59 17.60 -26.96
N ARG A 544 17.96 17.76 -28.24
CA ARG A 544 17.16 18.50 -29.22
C ARG A 544 15.83 17.80 -29.50
N LYS A 545 15.86 16.48 -29.71
CA LYS A 545 14.68 15.65 -29.97
C LYS A 545 13.62 15.81 -28.89
N TYR A 546 14.04 15.81 -27.62
CA TYR A 546 13.12 15.86 -26.48
C TYR A 546 12.96 17.26 -25.87
N GLY A 547 13.64 18.28 -26.39
CA GLY A 547 13.53 19.65 -25.90
C GLY A 547 14.08 19.82 -24.48
N ILE A 548 15.23 19.20 -24.18
CA ILE A 548 15.92 19.32 -22.90
C ILE A 548 17.08 20.32 -23.08
N PRO A 549 16.93 21.59 -22.69
CA PRO A 549 17.96 22.60 -22.92
C PRO A 549 19.14 22.50 -21.96
N ARG A 550 19.01 21.80 -20.82
CA ARG A 550 20.01 21.81 -19.75
C ARG A 550 20.34 20.42 -19.20
N VAL A 551 21.62 20.20 -18.95
CA VAL A 551 22.14 19.00 -18.26
C VAL A 551 22.92 19.45 -17.02
N LEU A 552 22.52 18.96 -15.86
CA LEU A 552 23.08 19.29 -14.55
C LEU A 552 23.88 18.07 -14.05
N VAL A 553 25.20 18.14 -14.13
CA VAL A 553 26.07 17.04 -13.69
C VAL A 553 26.51 17.28 -12.26
N LEU A 554 26.10 16.40 -11.35
CA LEU A 554 26.53 16.42 -9.95
C LEU A 554 27.95 15.89 -9.83
N LYS A 555 28.90 16.73 -9.44
CA LYS A 555 30.33 16.36 -9.40
C LYS A 555 30.59 15.16 -8.48
N VAL A 556 30.02 15.20 -7.27
CA VAL A 556 30.20 14.14 -6.26
C VAL A 556 29.54 12.83 -6.71
N GLY A 557 28.38 12.91 -7.38
CA GLY A 557 27.70 11.72 -7.88
C GLY A 557 28.37 11.11 -9.11
N ALA A 558 28.98 11.93 -9.96
CA ALA A 558 29.64 11.47 -11.18
C ALA A 558 30.95 10.73 -10.90
N ALA A 559 31.67 11.04 -9.82
CA ALA A 559 32.95 10.43 -9.48
C ALA A 559 32.88 8.89 -9.38
N GLY A 560 33.79 8.19 -10.06
CA GLY A 560 33.84 6.73 -10.10
C GLY A 560 32.73 6.08 -10.93
N THR A 561 31.94 6.86 -11.67
CA THR A 561 30.88 6.37 -12.57
C THR A 561 31.23 6.67 -14.03
N PRO A 562 30.54 6.07 -15.02
CA PRO A 562 30.73 6.43 -16.43
C PRO A 562 30.53 7.93 -16.73
N TYR A 563 29.75 8.62 -15.89
CA TYR A 563 29.44 10.04 -16.03
C TYR A 563 30.59 10.96 -15.57
N GLU A 564 31.63 10.44 -14.91
CA GLU A 564 32.80 11.24 -14.52
C GLU A 564 33.46 11.92 -15.72
N GLN A 565 33.47 11.22 -16.86
CA GLN A 565 34.09 11.73 -18.09
C GLN A 565 33.35 12.97 -18.63
N ALA A 566 32.07 13.15 -18.29
CA ALA A 566 31.34 14.36 -18.67
C ALA A 566 31.96 15.62 -18.06
N LEU A 567 32.69 15.50 -16.94
CA LEU A 567 33.35 16.63 -16.26
C LEU A 567 34.64 17.07 -16.97
N THR A 568 35.22 16.27 -17.85
CA THR A 568 36.55 16.55 -18.45
C THR A 568 36.56 16.55 -19.97
N ARG A 569 35.57 15.95 -20.63
CA ARG A 569 35.51 15.88 -22.10
C ARG A 569 35.41 17.28 -22.76
N PRO A 570 36.11 17.49 -23.89
CA PRO A 570 36.03 18.73 -24.64
C PRO A 570 34.66 18.89 -25.31
N LEU A 571 34.25 20.15 -25.55
CA LEU A 571 32.98 20.49 -26.21
C LEU A 571 33.16 20.87 -27.69
N ASP A 572 34.30 20.54 -28.28
CA ASP A 572 34.65 20.97 -29.64
C ASP A 572 33.62 20.48 -30.66
N GLY A 573 33.03 21.41 -31.40
CA GLY A 573 31.99 21.12 -32.39
C GLY A 573 30.59 20.84 -31.83
N LEU A 574 30.41 20.82 -30.50
CA LEU A 574 29.10 20.64 -29.87
C LEU A 574 28.45 21.99 -29.57
N PRO A 575 27.13 22.14 -29.78
CA PRO A 575 26.36 23.35 -29.50
C PRO A 575 26.06 23.52 -27.99
N LEU A 576 27.04 23.28 -27.13
CA LEU A 576 26.88 23.31 -25.66
C LEU A 576 27.73 24.43 -25.05
N THR A 577 27.20 25.10 -24.04
CA THR A 577 27.98 25.94 -23.12
C THR A 577 28.10 25.25 -21.78
N ARG A 578 29.30 25.29 -21.18
CA ARG A 578 29.57 24.76 -19.85
C ARG A 578 29.76 25.88 -18.85
N THR A 579 29.03 25.83 -17.74
CA THR A 579 29.24 26.66 -16.55
C THR A 579 29.47 25.76 -15.36
N GLU A 580 30.34 26.17 -14.44
CA GLU A 580 30.77 25.35 -13.32
C GLU A 580 30.56 26.11 -12.01
N SER A 581 29.95 25.43 -11.04
CA SER A 581 29.75 25.91 -9.67
C SER A 581 30.44 24.96 -8.68
N THR A 582 30.17 25.06 -7.38
CA THR A 582 30.78 24.19 -6.37
C THR A 582 30.32 22.73 -6.55
N ASP A 583 29.00 22.51 -6.60
CA ASP A 583 28.42 21.16 -6.63
C ASP A 583 28.15 20.64 -8.05
N LEU A 584 28.02 21.53 -9.02
CA LEU A 584 27.48 21.23 -10.36
C LEU A 584 28.41 21.66 -11.50
N VAL A 585 28.31 20.91 -12.61
CA VAL A 585 28.64 21.38 -13.95
C VAL A 585 27.35 21.44 -14.76
N THR A 586 26.98 22.63 -15.21
CA THR A 586 25.78 22.85 -16.02
C THR A 586 26.17 22.97 -17.49
N PHE A 587 25.57 22.14 -18.33
CA PHE A 587 25.63 22.24 -19.78
C PHE A 587 24.32 22.82 -20.29
N THR A 588 24.39 23.86 -21.12
CA THR A 588 23.22 24.47 -21.77
C THR A 588 23.35 24.37 -23.27
N LEU A 589 22.29 23.90 -23.92
CA LEU A 589 22.17 23.82 -25.37
C LEU A 589 21.95 25.23 -25.95
N ARG A 590 22.75 25.60 -26.95
CA ARG A 590 22.66 26.88 -27.66
C ARG A 590 21.55 26.92 -28.70
#